data_AF-A0A937IB39-F1
#
_entry.id   AF-A0A937IB39-F1
#
_cell.length_a   1.000
_cell.length_b   1.000
_cell.length_c   1.000
_cell.angle_alpha   90.00
_cell.angle_beta   90.00
_cell.angle_gamma   90.00
#
_symmetry.space_group_name_H-M   'P 1'
#
loop_
_entity.id
_entity.type
_entity.pdbx_description
1 polymer ?
#
loop_
_entity_poly.entity_id
_entity_poly.type
_entity_poly.pdbx_seq_one_letter_code
_entity_poly.pdbx_strand_id
1 'polypeptide(L)' 'MSNHINLIQDYLDINHVEYQSIQNNIEIYSLENDLILICINKDRILIKRKEQEYSFYDVNNDFFEQLEKLIF' A
#
# COMPACT_ATOMS: atom_id res chain seq x y z
N MET A 1 8.29 10.36 -5.47
CA MET A 1 8.18 8.94 -5.90
C MET A 1 9.00 8.03 -5.00
N SER A 2 10.33 8.12 -4.97
CA SER A 2 11.18 7.28 -4.09
C SER A 2 10.83 7.38 -2.60
N ASN A 3 10.51 8.59 -2.10
CA ASN A 3 10.17 8.76 -0.69
C ASN A 3 8.87 8.06 -0.27
N HIS A 4 7.88 7.96 -1.16
CA HIS A 4 6.58 7.35 -0.80
C HIS A 4 6.71 5.83 -0.71
N ILE A 5 7.47 5.22 -1.62
CA ILE A 5 7.75 3.77 -1.57
C ILE A 5 8.42 3.43 -0.24
N ASN A 6 9.49 4.14 0.12
CA ASN A 6 10.22 3.87 1.36
C ASN A 6 9.33 4.04 2.59
N LEU A 7 8.53 5.10 2.67
CA LEU A 7 7.60 5.31 3.80
C LEU A 7 6.60 4.17 3.97
N ILE A 8 6.05 3.66 2.85
CA ILE A 8 5.10 2.56 2.89
C ILE A 8 5.81 1.25 3.27
N GLN A 9 7.02 1.02 2.76
CA GLN A 9 7.84 -0.15 3.12
C GLN A 9 8.22 -0.16 4.60
N ASP A 10 8.69 0.97 5.14
CA ASP A 10 9.02 1.11 6.55
C ASP A 10 7.80 0.78 7.43
N TYR A 11 6.62 1.26 7.04
CA TYR A 11 5.37 0.92 7.73
C TYR A 11 5.07 -0.58 7.69
N LEU A 12 5.18 -1.22 6.52
CA LEU A 12 4.92 -2.65 6.38
C LEU A 12 5.92 -3.51 7.16
N ASP A 13 7.20 -3.10 7.16
CA ASP A 13 8.29 -3.77 7.90
C ASP A 13 8.06 -3.71 9.42
N ILE A 14 7.70 -2.54 9.95
CA ILE A 14 7.39 -2.35 11.39
C ILE A 14 6.22 -3.23 11.82
N ASN A 15 5.25 -3.44 10.94
CA ASN A 15 4.06 -4.23 11.22
C ASN A 15 4.19 -5.71 10.78
N HIS A 16 5.39 -6.15 10.40
CA HIS A 16 5.68 -7.54 9.98
C HIS A 16 4.76 -8.07 8.86
N VAL A 17 4.36 -7.19 7.95
CA VAL A 17 3.51 -7.54 6.81
C VAL A 17 4.36 -8.13 5.69
N GLU A 18 3.91 -9.23 5.08
CA GLU A 18 4.59 -9.81 3.92
C GLU A 18 4.23 -9.03 2.65
N TYR A 19 5.25 -8.51 1.95
CA TYR A 19 5.06 -7.76 0.72
C TYR A 19 6.22 -7.93 -0.27
N GLN A 20 5.98 -7.57 -1.52
CA GLN A 20 6.98 -7.40 -2.56
C GLN A 20 6.84 -6.02 -3.20
N SER A 21 7.95 -5.32 -3.44
CA SER A 21 7.95 -4.08 -4.21
C SER A 21 8.56 -4.29 -5.59
N ILE A 22 7.83 -3.88 -6.62
CA ILE A 22 8.22 -4.00 -8.02
C ILE A 22 7.98 -2.65 -8.69
N GLN A 23 9.06 -1.97 -9.07
CA GLN A 23 9.02 -0.64 -9.69
C GLN A 23 8.25 0.39 -8.83
N ASN A 24 7.06 0.79 -9.27
CA ASN A 24 6.20 1.78 -8.62
C ASN A 24 5.02 1.12 -7.89
N ASN A 25 5.08 -0.19 -7.70
CA ASN A 25 4.02 -0.97 -7.05
C ASN A 25 4.55 -1.65 -5.79
N ILE A 26 3.64 -1.83 -4.83
CA ILE A 26 3.84 -2.66 -3.64
C ILE A 26 2.69 -3.65 -3.58
N GLU A 27 3.02 -4.93 -3.66
CA GLU A 27 2.11 -6.07 -3.54
C GLU A 27 2.17 -6.58 -2.10
N ILE A 28 1.06 -6.58 -1.39
CA ILE A 28 0.95 -7.05 -0.02
C ILE A 28 0.13 -8.34 -0.02
N TYR A 29 0.70 -9.40 0.56
CA TYR A 29 0.10 -10.72 0.63
C TYR A 29 -0.57 -10.87 2.00
N SER A 30 -1.90 -10.71 2.01
CA SER A 30 -2.66 -10.88 3.27
C SER A 30 -2.80 -12.35 3.63
N LEU A 31 -3.02 -12.61 4.92
CA LEU A 31 -3.25 -13.96 5.47
C LEU A 31 -4.49 -14.66 4.87
N GLU A 32 -5.43 -13.90 4.30
CA GLU A 32 -6.65 -14.43 3.67
C GLU A 32 -6.43 -14.88 2.22
N ASN A 33 -5.17 -14.98 1.75
CA ASN A 33 -4.82 -15.14 0.33
C ASN A 33 -5.38 -14.01 -0.55
N ASP A 34 -5.61 -12.83 0.02
CA ASP A 34 -6.01 -11.64 -0.72
C ASP A 34 -4.79 -10.79 -1.06
N LEU A 35 -4.78 -10.25 -2.27
CA LEU A 35 -3.71 -9.37 -2.74
C LEU A 35 -4.16 -7.92 -2.61
N ILE A 36 -3.37 -7.14 -1.86
CA ILE A 36 -3.52 -5.68 -1.82
C ILE A 36 -2.41 -5.09 -2.66
N LEU A 37 -2.78 -4.32 -3.69
CA LEU A 37 -1.84 -3.68 -4.60
C LEU A 37 -1.84 -2.18 -4.37
N ILE A 38 -0.69 -1.63 -4.02
CA ILE A 38 -0.46 -0.19 -3.94
C ILE A 38 0.25 0.27 -5.22
N CYS A 39 -0.37 1.16 -5.99
CA CYS A 39 0.22 1.74 -7.20
C CYS A 39 0.59 3.21 -6.98
N ILE A 40 1.86 3.56 -7.12
CA ILE A 40 2.38 4.91 -6.87
C ILE A 40 2.66 5.61 -8.20
N ASN A 41 1.79 6.54 -8.57
CA ASN A 41 1.91 7.35 -9.78
C ASN A 41 2.43 8.75 -9.45
N LYS A 42 2.70 9.58 -10.48
CA LYS A 42 3.25 10.93 -10.27
C LYS A 42 2.31 11.83 -9.49
N ASP A 43 1.00 11.62 -9.69
CA ASP A 43 -0.03 12.54 -9.20
C ASP A 43 -0.97 11.88 -8.18
N ARG A 44 -0.83 10.56 -7.96
CA ARG A 44 -1.73 9.79 -7.09
C ARG A 44 -1.12 8.47 -6.62
N ILE A 45 -1.58 8.02 -5.47
CA ILE A 45 -1.33 6.68 -4.93
C ILE A 45 -2.68 5.95 -4.88
N LEU A 46 -2.71 4.73 -5.39
CA LEU A 46 -3.92 3.89 -5.38
C LEU A 46 -3.69 2.68 -4.48
N ILE A 47 -4.68 2.32 -3.65
CA ILE A 47 -4.74 1.02 -2.99
C ILE A 47 -5.85 0.22 -3.67
N LYS A 48 -5.54 -0.98 -4.15
CA LYS A 48 -6.49 -1.88 -4.82
C LYS A 48 -6.58 -3.19 -4.05
N ARG A 49 -7.80 -3.64 -3.78
CA ARG A 49 -8.09 -4.94 -3.15
C ARG A 49 -9.38 -5.48 -3.77
N LYS A 50 -9.32 -6.62 -4.47
CA LYS A 50 -10.47 -7.19 -5.21
C LYS A 50 -11.14 -6.14 -6.11
N GLU A 51 -12.42 -5.82 -5.87
CA GLU A 51 -13.21 -4.82 -6.62
C GLU A 51 -13.16 -3.41 -6.01
N GLN A 52 -12.39 -3.22 -4.92
CA GLN A 52 -12.26 -1.94 -4.23
C GLN A 52 -11.00 -1.20 -4.69
N GLU A 53 -11.15 0.10 -4.93
CA GLU A 53 -10.04 1.02 -5.25
C GLU A 53 -10.16 2.28 -4.39
N TYR A 54 -9.06 2.64 -3.73
CA TYR A 54 -8.94 3.85 -2.91
C TYR A 54 -7.85 4.74 -3.51
N SER A 55 -8.12 6.03 -3.65
CA SER A 55 -7.21 6.98 -4.29
C SER A 55 -6.80 8.09 -3.33
N PHE A 56 -5.50 8.36 -3.31
CA PHE A 56 -4.86 9.36 -2.46
C PHE A 56 -3.95 10.24 -3.31
N TYR A 57 -3.81 11.52 -2.93
CA TYR A 57 -2.86 12.43 -3.59
C TYR A 57 -1.47 12.38 -2.94
N ASP A 58 -1.37 11.91 -1.70
CA ASP A 58 -0.13 11.81 -0.95
C ASP A 58 -0.18 10.67 0.09
N VAL A 59 0.97 10.29 0.64
CA VAL A 59 1.08 9.35 1.76
C VAL A 59 0.88 10.12 3.06
N ASN A 60 -0.32 10.05 3.62
CA ASN A 60 -0.72 10.72 4.86
C ASN A 60 -1.42 9.76 5.83
N ASN A 61 -1.94 10.28 6.95
CA ASN A 61 -2.62 9.46 7.95
C ASN A 61 -3.84 8.73 7.36
N ASP A 62 -4.64 9.39 6.53
CA ASP A 62 -5.82 8.76 5.90
C ASP A 62 -5.43 7.56 5.03
N PHE A 63 -4.31 7.68 4.31
CA PHE A 63 -3.75 6.57 3.53
C PHE A 63 -3.37 5.39 4.45
N PHE A 64 -2.65 5.64 5.54
CA PHE A 64 -2.23 4.59 6.46
C PHE A 64 -3.39 3.95 7.19
N GLU A 65 -4.38 4.74 7.64
CA GLU A 65 -5.60 4.19 8.27
C GLU A 65 -6.38 3.29 7.30
N GLN A 66 -6.48 3.68 6.03
CA GLN A 66 -7.14 2.84 5.03
C GLN A 66 -6.33 1.58 4.73
N LEU A 67 -5.01 1.69 4.68
CA LEU A 67 -4.12 0.54 4.47
C LEU A 67 -4.21 -0.45 5.64
N GLU A 68 -4.18 0.04 6.87
CA GLU A 68 -4.31 -0.75 8.10
C GLU A 68 -5.60 -1.57 8.10
N LYS A 69 -6.75 -0.94 7.81
CA LYS A 69 -8.07 -1.60 7.71
C LYS A 69 -8.15 -2.69 6.65
N LEU A 70 -7.27 -2.65 5.64
CA LEU A 70 -7.26 -3.63 4.56
C LEU A 70 -6.35 -4.82 4.90
N ILE A 71 -5.28 -4.58 5.69
CA ILE A 71 -4.28 -5.57 6.06
C ILE A 71 -4.70 -6.37 7.31
N PHE A 72 -5.27 -5.71 8.32
CA PHE A 72 -5.61 -6.27 9.64
C PHE A 72 -7.11 -6.33 9.88
#